data_AF-A0AAD8JY43-F1
#
_entry.id   AF-A0AAD8JY43-F1
#
_cell.length_a   1.000
_cell.length_b   1.000
_cell.length_c   1.000
_cell.angle_alpha   90.00
_cell.angle_beta   90.00
_cell.angle_gamma   90.00
#
_symmetry.space_group_name_H-M   'P 1'
#
loop_
_entity.id
_entity.type
_entity.pdbx_description
1 polymer ?
#
loop_
_entity_poly.entity_id
_entity_poly.type
_entity_poly.pdbx_seq_one_letter_code
_entity_poly.pdbx_strand_id
1 'polypeptide(L)'
;MQQKAFCSVNGIDQEHITRFDEKKQLVDSVCEILEGGQWGTSLENALSKYNESTQSDLMISVLRKLKDVNLAVSYFKWAESKTKQPHCLEAYNSVLMVMARSNNFFQIEQVFEEMNLAGFGPSNTTCIELIVSCIKIHKLKEAYDILELMRKFKF
;
A
#
# COMPACT_ATOMS: atom_id res chain seq x y z
N MET A 1 46.75 -30.14 -24.02
CA MET A 1 45.32 -30.05 -24.36
C MET A 1 44.57 -29.61 -23.11
N GLN A 2 43.73 -28.59 -23.25
CA GLN A 2 43.01 -27.91 -22.17
C GLN A 2 41.79 -28.71 -21.72
N GLN A 3 41.42 -28.61 -20.45
CA GLN A 3 40.00 -28.61 -20.07
C GLN A 3 39.79 -27.72 -18.83
N LYS A 4 39.20 -26.55 -19.06
CA LYS A 4 38.66 -25.68 -18.01
C LYS A 4 37.37 -26.34 -17.51
N ALA A 5 37.29 -26.60 -16.21
CA ALA A 5 36.02 -26.83 -15.53
C ALA A 5 35.29 -25.49 -15.42
N PHE A 6 34.18 -25.35 -16.14
CA PHE A 6 33.26 -24.23 -16.00
C PHE A 6 32.20 -24.68 -14.99
N CYS A 7 32.30 -24.21 -13.74
CA CYS A 7 31.20 -24.35 -12.79
C CYS A 7 30.08 -23.39 -13.21
N SER A 8 28.94 -23.95 -13.62
CA SER A 8 27.72 -23.21 -13.93
C SER A 8 27.15 -22.56 -12.67
N VAL A 9 27.44 -21.26 -12.49
CA VAL A 9 26.69 -20.36 -11.62
C VAL A 9 25.69 -19.61 -12.49
N ASN A 10 24.62 -20.28 -12.94
CA ASN A 10 23.60 -19.64 -13.80
C ASN A 10 22.15 -20.05 -13.47
N GLY A 11 21.92 -20.82 -12.40
CA GLY A 11 20.58 -21.33 -12.07
C GLY A 11 19.80 -20.49 -11.05
N ILE A 12 20.46 -19.66 -10.23
CA ILE A 12 19.83 -18.97 -9.09
C ILE A 12 19.32 -17.57 -9.47
N ASP A 13 19.80 -16.99 -10.56
CA ASP A 13 19.46 -15.61 -10.95
C ASP A 13 18.28 -15.52 -11.94
N GLN A 14 18.11 -16.45 -12.88
CA GLN A 14 17.11 -16.30 -13.94
C GLN A 14 15.67 -16.48 -13.47
N GLU A 15 15.36 -17.49 -12.65
CA GLU A 15 14.00 -17.68 -12.11
C GLU A 15 13.60 -16.59 -11.11
N HIS A 16 14.56 -16.08 -10.35
CA HIS A 16 14.33 -14.99 -9.40
C HIS A 16 14.08 -13.65 -10.12
N ILE A 17 14.81 -13.39 -11.22
CA ILE A 17 14.62 -12.22 -12.07
C ILE A 17 13.27 -12.29 -12.80
N THR A 18 12.92 -13.42 -13.44
CA THR A 18 11.64 -13.56 -14.15
C THR A 18 10.45 -13.39 -13.22
N ARG A 19 10.48 -14.00 -12.03
CA ARG A 19 9.41 -13.88 -11.03
C ARG A 19 9.26 -12.46 -10.47
N PHE A 20 10.37 -11.73 -10.35
CA PHE A 20 10.34 -10.32 -9.94
C PHE A 20 9.71 -9.44 -11.03
N ASP A 21 10.09 -9.66 -12.29
CA ASP A 21 9.54 -8.93 -13.43
C ASP A 21 8.04 -9.20 -13.62
N GLU A 22 7.59 -10.44 -13.44
CA GLU A 22 6.16 -10.81 -13.46
C GLU A 22 5.37 -10.09 -12.35
N LYS A 23 5.88 -10.10 -11.11
CA LYS A 23 5.25 -9.37 -10.00
C LYS A 23 5.16 -7.87 -10.29
N LYS A 24 6.21 -7.29 -10.86
CA LYS A 24 6.25 -5.86 -11.20
C LYS A 24 5.23 -5.53 -12.29
N GLN A 25 5.18 -6.31 -13.37
CA GLN A 25 4.19 -6.15 -14.44
C GLN A 25 2.75 -6.28 -13.93
N LEU A 26 2.52 -7.21 -13.00
CA LEU A 26 1.21 -7.35 -12.35
C LEU A 26 0.82 -6.09 -11.57
N VAL A 27 1.75 -5.54 -10.76
CA VAL A 27 1.51 -4.29 -10.04
C VAL A 27 1.24 -3.14 -11.00
N ASP A 28 2.04 -3.01 -12.07
CA ASP A 28 1.87 -1.95 -13.08
C ASP A 28 0.50 -2.06 -13.77
N SER A 29 0.08 -3.27 -14.15
CA SER A 29 -1.22 -3.52 -14.77
C SER A 29 -2.39 -3.12 -13.86
N VAL A 30 -2.29 -3.42 -12.56
CA VAL A 30 -3.32 -3.03 -11.58
C VAL A 30 -3.33 -1.51 -11.38
N CYS A 31 -2.16 -0.87 -11.31
CA CYS A 31 -2.05 0.59 -11.24
C CYS A 31 -2.66 1.28 -12.46
N GLU A 32 -2.40 0.78 -13.68
CA GLU A 32 -2.98 1.31 -14.92
C GLU A 32 -4.52 1.26 -14.91
N ILE A 33 -5.09 0.16 -14.41
CA ILE A 33 -6.55 0.02 -14.26
C ILE A 33 -7.08 1.05 -13.27
N LEU A 34 -6.43 1.20 -12.12
CA LEU A 34 -6.82 2.14 -11.05
C LEU A 34 -6.74 3.59 -11.51
N GLU A 35 -5.69 3.95 -12.23
CA GLU A 35 -5.45 5.32 -12.72
C GLU A 35 -6.26 5.65 -13.99
N GLY A 36 -6.84 4.64 -14.63
CA GLY A 36 -7.64 4.78 -15.86
C GLY A 36 -9.01 5.46 -15.69
N GLY A 37 -9.46 5.74 -14.45
CA GLY A 37 -10.74 6.41 -14.23
C GLY A 37 -11.14 6.56 -12.76
N GLN A 38 -12.38 7.01 -12.55
CA GLN A 38 -12.96 7.09 -11.21
C GLN A 38 -13.34 5.70 -10.69
N TRP A 39 -13.30 5.55 -9.36
CA TRP A 39 -13.76 4.32 -8.71
C TRP A 39 -15.22 4.01 -9.06
N GLY A 40 -15.52 2.75 -9.38
CA GLY A 40 -16.87 2.28 -9.68
C GLY A 40 -16.90 0.84 -10.21
N THR A 41 -18.10 0.33 -10.52
CA THR A 41 -18.32 -1.08 -10.89
C THR A 41 -17.45 -1.55 -12.06
N SER A 42 -17.23 -0.71 -13.07
CA SER A 42 -16.38 -1.07 -14.22
C SER A 42 -14.94 -1.36 -13.79
N LEU A 43 -14.41 -0.56 -12.87
CA LEU A 43 -13.05 -0.68 -12.37
C LEU A 43 -12.94 -1.90 -11.43
N GLU A 44 -13.92 -2.09 -10.55
CA GLU A 44 -14.00 -3.29 -9.70
C GLU A 44 -14.08 -4.60 -10.49
N ASN A 45 -14.81 -4.61 -11.61
CA ASN A 45 -14.88 -5.75 -12.51
C ASN A 45 -13.53 -6.03 -13.17
N ALA A 46 -12.83 -5.00 -13.64
CA ALA A 46 -11.48 -5.14 -14.20
C ALA A 46 -10.47 -5.67 -13.17
N LEU A 47 -10.57 -5.19 -11.92
CA LEU A 47 -9.72 -5.64 -10.81
C LEU A 47 -10.02 -7.07 -10.36
N SER A 48 -11.26 -7.56 -10.52
CA SER A 48 -11.68 -8.89 -10.06
C SER A 48 -10.82 -10.03 -10.62
N LYS A 49 -10.24 -9.83 -11.82
CA LYS A 49 -9.30 -10.75 -12.47
C LYS A 49 -8.03 -11.01 -11.64
N TYR A 50 -7.65 -10.07 -10.77
CA TYR A 50 -6.38 -10.08 -10.06
C TYR A 50 -6.50 -10.42 -8.58
N ASN A 51 -7.68 -10.82 -8.10
CA ASN A 51 -8.03 -10.87 -6.67
C ASN A 51 -7.92 -12.28 -6.01
N GLU A 52 -7.14 -13.22 -6.56
CA GLU A 52 -6.97 -14.55 -5.93
C GLU A 52 -5.96 -14.53 -4.75
N SER A 53 -6.15 -15.44 -3.80
CA SER A 53 -5.75 -15.46 -2.36
C SER A 53 -4.34 -15.05 -1.89
N THR A 54 -3.41 -14.59 -2.74
CA THR A 54 -2.06 -14.12 -2.37
C THR A 54 -1.91 -12.59 -2.43
N GLN A 55 -2.88 -11.86 -1.87
CA GLN A 55 -3.14 -10.44 -2.19
C GLN A 55 -2.43 -9.39 -1.32
N SER A 56 -1.94 -9.71 -0.12
CA SER A 56 -1.40 -8.66 0.76
C SER A 56 -0.17 -7.98 0.14
N ASP A 57 0.78 -8.76 -0.40
CA ASP A 57 1.98 -8.21 -1.05
C ASP A 57 1.65 -7.39 -2.31
N LEU A 58 0.73 -7.88 -3.14
CA LEU A 58 0.29 -7.18 -4.35
C LEU A 58 -0.38 -5.86 -3.98
N MET A 59 -1.35 -5.90 -3.07
CA MET A 59 -2.06 -4.72 -2.60
C MET A 59 -1.10 -3.69 -2.01
N ILE A 60 -0.22 -4.11 -1.10
CA ILE A 60 0.78 -3.24 -0.49
C ILE A 60 1.64 -2.58 -1.58
N SER A 61 2.07 -3.35 -2.59
CA SER A 61 2.88 -2.84 -3.69
C SER A 61 2.12 -1.84 -4.58
N VAL A 62 0.84 -2.09 -4.84
CA VAL A 62 -0.05 -1.18 -5.57
C VAL A 62 -0.29 0.10 -4.76
N LEU A 63 -0.67 0.01 -3.48
CA LEU A 63 -0.87 1.15 -2.58
C LEU A 63 0.39 2.02 -2.50
N ARG A 64 1.58 1.42 -2.48
CA ARG A 64 2.85 2.16 -2.52
C ARG A 64 3.05 2.95 -3.81
N LYS A 65 2.41 2.62 -4.93
CA LYS A 65 2.48 3.39 -6.18
C LYS A 65 1.38 4.43 -6.32
N LEU A 66 0.21 4.19 -5.73
CA LEU A 66 -0.92 5.12 -5.80
C LEU A 66 -0.58 6.48 -5.16
N LYS A 67 -1.10 7.54 -5.79
CA LYS A 67 -1.01 8.92 -5.33
C LYS A 67 -2.36 9.50 -4.92
N ASP A 68 -3.46 8.98 -5.47
CA ASP A 68 -4.79 9.43 -5.09
C ASP A 68 -5.25 8.70 -3.81
N VAL A 69 -5.51 9.47 -2.76
CA VAL A 69 -5.95 8.92 -1.46
C VAL A 69 -7.31 8.25 -1.56
N ASN A 70 -8.24 8.81 -2.34
CA ASN A 70 -9.57 8.24 -2.49
C ASN A 70 -9.51 6.90 -3.24
N LEU A 71 -8.73 6.82 -4.31
CA LEU A 71 -8.49 5.54 -5.01
C LEU A 71 -7.81 4.52 -4.10
N ALA A 72 -6.80 4.93 -3.32
CA ALA A 72 -6.12 4.03 -2.40
C ALA A 72 -7.07 3.47 -1.32
N VAL A 73 -7.89 4.32 -0.71
CA VAL A 73 -8.87 3.89 0.30
C VAL A 73 -9.96 3.00 -0.33
N SER A 74 -10.47 3.34 -1.51
CA SER A 74 -11.47 2.51 -2.19
C SER A 74 -10.92 1.14 -2.59
N TYR A 75 -9.69 1.10 -3.09
CA TYR A 75 -9.00 -0.16 -3.43
C TYR A 75 -8.77 -1.03 -2.19
N PHE A 76 -8.31 -0.42 -1.10
CA PHE A 76 -8.13 -1.09 0.19
C PHE A 76 -9.45 -1.72 0.70
N LYS A 77 -10.54 -0.94 0.75
CA LYS A 77 -11.86 -1.42 1.19
C LYS A 77 -12.43 -2.49 0.27
N TRP A 78 -12.28 -2.32 -1.05
CA TRP A 78 -12.75 -3.30 -2.02
C TRP A 78 -12.05 -4.64 -1.85
N ALA A 79 -10.73 -4.66 -1.68
CA ALA A 79 -10.01 -5.90 -1.52
C ALA A 79 -10.31 -6.61 -0.18
N GLU A 80 -10.65 -5.85 0.88
CA GLU A 80 -11.24 -6.43 2.11
C GLU A 80 -12.55 -7.16 1.79
N SER A 81 -13.45 -6.50 1.05
CA SER A 81 -14.77 -7.04 0.73
C SER A 81 -14.71 -8.36 -0.06
N LYS A 82 -13.66 -8.53 -0.88
CA LYS A 82 -13.50 -9.73 -1.70
C LYS A 82 -12.84 -10.88 -0.95
N THR A 83 -11.87 -10.59 -0.10
CA THR A 83 -11.17 -11.62 0.69
C THR A 83 -11.96 -12.02 1.94
N LYS A 84 -12.83 -11.12 2.44
CA LYS A 84 -13.52 -11.24 3.74
C LYS A 84 -12.54 -11.48 4.89
N GLN A 85 -11.31 -10.98 4.74
CA GLN A 85 -10.26 -11.05 5.74
C GLN A 85 -9.84 -9.62 6.10
N PRO A 86 -9.55 -9.35 7.39
CA PRO A 86 -9.02 -8.05 7.78
C PRO A 86 -7.64 -7.83 7.16
N HIS A 87 -7.33 -6.57 6.90
CA HIS A 87 -6.01 -6.19 6.38
C HIS A 87 -4.92 -6.34 7.44
N CYS A 88 -3.70 -6.63 6.96
CA CYS A 88 -2.50 -6.64 7.80
C CYS A 88 -2.01 -5.22 8.10
N LEU A 89 -1.16 -5.12 9.13
CA LEU A 89 -0.53 -3.87 9.57
C LEU A 89 0.17 -3.12 8.42
N GLU A 90 0.86 -3.83 7.53
CA GLU A 90 1.60 -3.26 6.42
C GLU A 90 0.68 -2.60 5.37
N ALA A 91 -0.53 -3.14 5.17
CA ALA A 91 -1.50 -2.56 4.26
C ALA A 91 -2.06 -1.24 4.81
N TYR A 92 -2.42 -1.20 6.11
CA TYR A 92 -2.82 0.03 6.79
C TYR A 92 -1.73 1.10 6.74
N ASN A 93 -0.48 0.75 7.07
CA ASN A 93 0.65 1.68 6.97
C ASN A 93 0.82 2.18 5.53
N SER A 94 0.59 1.34 4.53
CA SER A 94 0.70 1.76 3.11
C SER A 94 -0.36 2.79 2.73
N VAL A 95 -1.61 2.65 3.21
CA VAL A 95 -2.66 3.67 3.02
C VAL A 95 -2.28 5.00 3.69
N LEU A 96 -1.81 4.96 4.94
CA LEU A 96 -1.36 6.15 5.66
C LEU A 96 -0.18 6.83 4.95
N MET A 97 0.73 6.06 4.36
CA MET A 97 1.83 6.61 3.55
C MET A 97 1.36 7.24 2.24
N VAL A 98 0.24 6.81 1.65
CA VAL A 98 -0.39 7.55 0.54
C VAL A 98 -0.91 8.89 1.05
N MET A 99 -1.60 8.92 2.20
CA MET A 99 -2.11 10.16 2.80
C MET A 99 -0.98 11.17 3.07
N ALA A 100 0.14 10.71 3.65
CA ALA A 100 1.32 11.54 3.90
C ALA A 100 1.90 12.13 2.62
N ARG A 101 2.13 11.31 1.59
CA ARG A 101 2.73 11.75 0.32
C ARG A 101 1.84 12.72 -0.45
N SER A 102 0.53 12.56 -0.32
CA SER A 102 -0.47 13.37 -1.03
C SER A 102 -0.99 14.55 -0.22
N ASN A 103 -0.54 14.70 1.03
CA ASN A 103 -0.97 15.73 1.98
C ASN A 103 -2.49 15.82 2.15
N ASN A 104 -3.18 14.69 2.01
CA ASN A 104 -4.63 14.58 2.15
C ASN A 104 -4.95 13.63 3.31
N PHE A 105 -5.37 14.22 4.41
CA PHE A 105 -5.61 13.56 5.69
C PHE A 105 -7.10 13.46 6.03
N PHE A 106 -8.00 13.73 5.08
CA PHE A 106 -9.43 13.80 5.37
C PHE A 106 -10.00 12.52 6.01
N GLN A 107 -9.45 11.36 5.63
CA GLN A 107 -9.89 10.05 6.13
C GLN A 107 -8.95 9.47 7.21
N ILE A 108 -8.00 10.25 7.74
CA ILE A 108 -6.95 9.70 8.61
C ILE A 108 -7.50 9.17 9.95
N GLU A 109 -8.47 9.86 10.55
CA GLU A 109 -9.09 9.42 11.81
C GLU A 109 -9.80 8.07 11.62
N GLN A 110 -10.53 7.90 10.51
CA GLN A 110 -11.19 6.64 10.19
C GLN A 110 -10.17 5.51 10.06
N VAL A 111 -9.03 5.73 9.38
CA VAL A 111 -8.00 4.69 9.25
C VAL A 111 -7.38 4.35 10.61
N PHE A 112 -7.14 5.35 11.47
CA PHE A 112 -6.62 5.11 12.82
C PHE A 112 -7.61 4.33 13.70
N GLU A 113 -8.90 4.62 13.59
CA GLU A 113 -9.96 3.89 14.30
C GLU A 113 -10.04 2.44 13.82
N GLU A 114 -10.03 2.20 12.50
CA GLU A 114 -10.01 0.86 11.92
C GLU A 114 -8.77 0.07 12.37
N MET A 115 -7.58 0.69 12.38
CA MET A 115 -6.36 0.07 12.91
C MET A 115 -6.50 -0.33 14.38
N ASN A 116 -7.01 0.57 15.23
CA ASN A 116 -7.20 0.29 16.64
C ASN A 116 -8.19 -0.87 16.87
N LEU A 117 -9.28 -0.93 16.09
CA LEU A 117 -10.24 -2.04 16.14
C LEU A 117 -9.60 -3.37 15.68
N ALA A 118 -8.68 -3.32 14.72
CA ALA A 118 -7.91 -4.46 14.27
C ALA A 118 -6.76 -4.86 15.23
N GLY A 119 -6.56 -4.12 16.33
CA GLY A 119 -5.48 -4.36 17.30
C GLY A 119 -4.10 -3.88 16.85
N PHE A 120 -4.07 -2.93 15.92
CA PHE A 120 -2.85 -2.36 15.36
C PHE A 120 -2.68 -0.88 15.71
N GLY A 121 -1.43 -0.43 15.67
CA GLY A 121 -1.07 0.98 15.62
C GLY A 121 -0.18 1.30 14.42
N PRO A 122 -0.18 2.56 13.94
CA PRO A 122 0.75 2.98 12.89
C PRO A 122 2.19 2.78 13.34
N SER A 123 3.07 2.41 12.40
CA SER A 123 4.49 2.28 12.69
C SER A 123 5.12 3.65 13.00
N ASN A 124 6.21 3.68 13.79
CA ASN A 124 6.95 4.91 14.06
C ASN A 124 7.35 5.66 12.79
N THR A 125 7.77 4.93 11.75
CA THR A 125 8.13 5.50 10.44
C THR A 125 6.94 6.21 9.81
N THR A 126 5.76 5.57 9.83
CA THR A 126 4.51 6.16 9.33
C THR A 126 4.12 7.40 10.12
N CYS A 127 4.21 7.35 11.44
CA CYS A 127 3.92 8.50 12.30
C CYS A 127 4.83 9.69 11.97
N ILE A 128 6.14 9.45 11.86
CA ILE A 128 7.11 10.49 11.52
C ILE A 128 6.79 11.09 10.15
N GLU A 129 6.53 10.27 9.13
CA GLU A 129 6.26 10.79 7.78
C GLU A 129 4.97 11.61 7.72
N LEU A 130 3.91 11.19 8.43
CA LEU A 130 2.68 11.98 8.56
C LEU A 130 2.97 13.38 9.11
N ILE A 131 3.68 13.48 10.24
CA ILE A 131 3.99 14.78 10.84
C ILE A 131 4.93 15.60 9.96
N VAL A 132 5.98 14.98 9.41
CA VAL A 132 6.94 15.65 8.51
C VAL A 132 6.24 16.20 7.27
N SER A 133 5.30 15.46 6.68
CA SER A 133 4.54 15.91 5.51
C SER A 133 3.74 17.19 5.82
N CYS A 134 3.01 17.24 6.95
CA CYS A 134 2.30 18.44 7.40
C CYS A 134 3.22 19.64 7.62
N ILE A 135 4.38 19.43 8.26
CA ILE A 135 5.35 20.50 8.53
C ILE A 135 5.90 21.08 7.22
N LYS A 136 6.27 20.22 6.26
CA LYS A 136 6.82 20.63 4.95
C LYS A 136 5.88 21.56 4.18
N ILE A 137 4.57 21.45 4.38
CA ILE A 137 3.55 22.28 3.73
C ILE A 137 2.92 23.32 4.67
N HIS A 138 3.52 23.56 5.84
CA HIS A 138 3.07 24.51 6.86
C HIS A 138 1.64 24.29 7.39
N LYS A 139 1.13 23.06 7.31
CA LYS A 139 -0.17 22.66 7.86
C LYS A 139 -0.05 22.24 9.33
N LEU A 140 0.28 23.20 10.19
CA LEU A 140 0.57 22.94 11.61
C LEU A 140 -0.66 22.48 12.40
N LYS A 141 -1.85 22.94 12.02
CA LYS A 141 -3.10 22.48 12.66
C LYS A 141 -3.31 20.99 12.40
N GLU A 142 -3.16 20.56 11.15
CA GLU A 142 -3.27 19.14 10.77
C GLU A 142 -2.18 18.31 11.46
N ALA A 143 -0.96 18.81 11.57
CA ALA A 143 0.10 18.13 12.33
C ALA A 143 -0.31 17.91 13.80
N TYR A 144 -0.88 18.93 14.44
CA TYR A 144 -1.37 18.84 15.81
C TYR A 144 -2.54 17.85 15.93
N ASP A 145 -3.53 17.93 15.03
CA ASP A 145 -4.68 17.03 15.04
C ASP A 145 -4.24 15.56 14.89
N ILE A 146 -3.26 15.28 14.02
CA ILE A 146 -2.68 13.94 13.85
C ILE A 146 -1.93 13.49 15.11
N LEU A 147 -1.17 14.36 15.77
CA LEU A 147 -0.51 14.03 17.05
C LEU A 147 -1.52 13.67 18.14
N GLU A 148 -2.63 14.39 18.20
CA GLU A 148 -3.71 14.10 19.16
C GLU A 148 -4.38 12.75 18.84
N LEU A 149 -4.59 12.41 17.56
CA LEU A 149 -5.05 11.07 17.17
C LEU A 149 -4.08 9.98 17.64
N MET A 150 -2.77 10.17 17.44
CA MET A 150 -1.75 9.22 17.92
C MET A 150 -1.83 9.01 19.44
N ARG A 151 -2.06 10.09 20.21
CA ARG A 151 -2.21 10.02 21.67
C ARG A 151 -3.52 9.35 22.09
N LYS A 152 -4.62 9.63 21.38
CA LYS A 152 -5.97 9.10 21.65
C LYS A 152 -6.01 7.59 21.58
N PHE A 153 -5.43 7.01 20.55
CA PHE A 153 -5.48 5.57 20.30
C PHE A 153 -4.38 4.77 21.03
N LYS A 154 -3.54 5.44 21.86
CA LYS A 154 -2.56 4.82 22.77
C LYS A 154 -1.75 3.68 22.14
N PHE A 155 -1.20 3.94 20.96
CA PHE A 155 -0.27 3.02 20.30
C PHE A 155 1.07 2.94 21.02
#